data_AF-A0AAE4R6T2-F1
#
_entry.id   AF-A0AAE4R6T2-F1
#
_cell.length_a   1.000
_cell.length_b   1.000
_cell.length_c   1.000
_cell.angle_alpha   90.00
_cell.angle_beta   90.00
_cell.angle_gamma   90.00
#
_symmetry.space_group_name_H-M   'P 1'
#
loop_
_entity.id
_entity.type
_entity.pdbx_description
1 polymer ?
#
loop_
_entity_poly.entity_id
_entity_poly.type
_entity_poly.pdbx_seq_one_letter_code
_entity_poly.pdbx_strand_id
1 'polypeptide(L)'
;MSGFPFDVIARWTRRWNIHEWEGRSPVPRSLSSAVAAVERDLGCWVDKKPLPDFSGYEWDILVVGEFGLIHVQLRRWDESGWGGYLRTENPLDRDLPTAQATAFLADELQGDLTGNVWIDWPSAGWDILRATVVDGTAVWVRTRDPHHPLARIGHLCTDRRTSWGPADGSPGGE
;
A
#
# COMPACT_ATOMS: atom_id res chain seq x y z
N MET A 1 -20.51 17.15 -13.44
CA MET A 1 -19.86 17.25 -12.11
C MET A 1 -18.76 16.21 -12.10
N SER A 2 -17.53 16.56 -11.71
CA SER A 2 -16.49 15.56 -11.49
C SER A 2 -17.00 14.57 -10.45
N GLY A 3 -16.85 13.27 -10.69
CA GLY A 3 -17.23 12.23 -9.73
C GLY A 3 -16.34 12.19 -8.47
N PHE A 4 -15.56 13.24 -8.21
CA PHE A 4 -14.65 13.37 -7.08
C PHE A 4 -15.22 14.39 -6.08
N PRO A 5 -15.19 14.11 -4.77
CA PRO A 5 -15.68 15.01 -3.73
C PRO A 5 -14.71 16.17 -3.42
N PHE A 6 -13.60 16.27 -4.17
CA PHE A 6 -12.53 17.23 -3.97
C PHE A 6 -12.01 17.76 -5.31
N ASP A 7 -11.34 18.91 -5.27
CA ASP A 7 -10.69 19.52 -6.43
C ASP A 7 -9.39 18.78 -6.76
N VAL A 8 -9.42 17.98 -7.83
CA VAL A 8 -8.26 17.22 -8.32
C VAL A 8 -7.37 18.13 -9.17
N ILE A 9 -6.16 18.42 -8.68
CA ILE A 9 -5.18 19.28 -9.38
C ILE A 9 -4.17 18.47 -10.21
N ALA A 10 -3.90 17.22 -9.83
CA ALA A 10 -3.12 16.29 -10.62
C ALA A 10 -3.60 14.85 -10.40
N ARG A 11 -3.40 14.01 -11.41
CA ARG A 11 -3.81 12.60 -11.38
C ARG A 11 -2.79 11.75 -12.12
N TRP A 12 -2.51 10.59 -11.54
CA TRP A 12 -1.83 9.49 -12.20
C TRP A 12 -2.67 8.23 -12.12
N THR A 13 -2.74 7.49 -13.21
CA THR A 13 -3.42 6.20 -13.32
C THR A 13 -2.40 5.10 -13.57
N ARG A 14 -2.55 3.94 -12.95
CA ARG A 14 -1.74 2.75 -13.24
C ARG A 14 -2.62 1.52 -13.24
N ARG A 15 -2.78 0.92 -14.42
CA ARG A 15 -3.53 -0.34 -14.55
C ARG A 15 -2.79 -1.47 -13.85
N TRP A 16 -3.54 -2.32 -13.15
CA TRP A 16 -3.02 -3.43 -12.37
C TRP A 16 -2.12 -4.36 -13.19
N ASN A 17 -2.44 -4.60 -14.46
CA ASN A 17 -1.73 -5.53 -15.33
C ASN A 17 -0.62 -4.89 -16.20
N ILE A 18 -0.63 -3.57 -16.36
CA ILE A 18 0.39 -2.86 -17.17
C ILE A 18 1.55 -2.41 -16.28
N HIS A 19 1.25 -2.07 -15.03
CA HIS A 19 2.22 -1.59 -14.05
C HIS A 19 2.94 -0.28 -14.42
N GLU A 20 2.49 0.42 -15.46
CA GLU A 20 3.01 1.73 -15.88
C GLU A 20 2.08 2.85 -15.43
N TRP A 21 2.66 4.00 -15.07
CA TRP A 21 1.92 5.18 -14.65
C TRP A 21 1.67 6.11 -15.83
N GLU A 22 0.41 6.47 -16.04
CA GLU A 22 -0.04 7.50 -16.98
C GLU A 22 -0.36 8.79 -16.21
N GLY A 23 0.13 9.93 -16.68
CA GLY A 23 -0.12 11.24 -16.07
C GLY A 23 0.57 12.36 -16.83
N ARG A 24 0.28 13.61 -16.49
CA ARG A 24 0.86 14.79 -17.17
C ARG A 24 2.34 15.04 -16.85
N SER A 25 2.85 14.37 -15.83
CA SER A 25 4.23 14.44 -15.36
C SER A 25 4.63 13.10 -14.73
N PRO A 26 5.91 12.88 -14.39
CA PRO A 26 6.30 11.69 -13.63
C PRO A 26 5.61 11.63 -12.27
N VAL A 27 5.16 10.44 -11.89
CA VAL A 27 4.59 10.18 -10.55
C VAL A 27 5.66 10.33 -9.46
N PRO A 28 5.33 10.87 -8.27
CA PRO A 28 6.27 10.89 -7.14
C PRO A 28 6.79 9.49 -6.79
N ARG A 29 8.11 9.37 -6.64
CA ARG A 29 8.78 8.06 -6.44
C ARG A 29 8.29 7.36 -5.16
N SER A 30 8.07 8.11 -4.07
CA SER A 30 7.58 7.57 -2.80
C SER A 30 6.25 6.84 -2.99
N LEU A 31 5.29 7.47 -3.67
CA LEU A 31 3.97 6.92 -3.93
C LEU A 31 4.00 5.76 -4.93
N SER A 32 4.74 5.91 -6.02
CA SER A 32 4.92 4.82 -7.00
C SER A 32 5.51 3.57 -6.34
N SER A 33 6.49 3.75 -5.46
CA SER A 33 7.12 2.65 -4.71
C SER A 33 6.16 2.05 -3.69
N ALA A 34 5.40 2.89 -2.98
CA ALA A 34 4.39 2.45 -2.01
C ALA A 34 3.31 1.59 -2.68
N VAL A 35 2.73 2.06 -3.79
CA VAL A 35 1.72 1.32 -4.56
C VAL A 35 2.29 0.00 -5.09
N ALA A 36 3.50 0.02 -5.66
CA ALA A 36 4.13 -1.21 -6.15
C ALA A 36 4.41 -2.22 -5.01
N ALA A 37 4.78 -1.75 -3.82
CA ALA A 37 4.95 -2.62 -2.66
C ALA A 37 3.62 -3.22 -2.21
N VAL A 38 2.57 -2.41 -2.04
CA VAL A 38 1.26 -2.95 -1.64
C VAL A 38 0.68 -3.90 -2.69
N GLU A 39 0.81 -3.59 -3.97
CA GLU A 39 0.37 -4.47 -5.06
C GLU A 39 1.06 -5.84 -5.02
N ARG A 40 2.37 -5.88 -4.74
CA ARG A 40 3.09 -7.14 -4.55
C ARG A 40 2.51 -7.96 -3.41
N ASP A 41 2.18 -7.33 -2.29
CA ASP A 41 1.60 -8.03 -1.15
C ASP A 41 0.13 -8.42 -1.38
N LEU A 42 -0.64 -7.63 -2.13
CA LEU A 42 -2.00 -8.00 -2.54
C LEU A 42 -1.97 -9.22 -3.48
N GLY A 43 -0.87 -9.42 -4.22
CA GLY A 43 -0.59 -10.68 -4.93
C GLY A 43 -0.23 -11.86 -4.02
N CYS A 44 -0.02 -11.62 -2.72
CA CYS A 44 0.38 -12.63 -1.75
C CYS A 44 -0.81 -13.15 -0.94
N TRP A 45 -1.00 -14.47 -1.00
CA TRP A 45 -1.94 -15.18 -0.13
C TRP A 45 -1.38 -15.30 1.29
N VAL A 46 -2.18 -14.88 2.28
CA VAL A 46 -1.94 -15.27 3.67
C VAL A 46 -3.24 -15.79 4.27
N ASP A 47 -3.23 -17.10 4.55
CA ASP A 47 -4.11 -17.98 5.33
C ASP A 47 -5.64 -17.79 5.41
N LYS A 48 -6.26 -16.69 4.94
CA LYS A 48 -7.70 -16.44 5.06
C LYS A 48 -8.27 -15.66 3.88
N LYS A 49 -9.39 -16.17 3.34
CA LYS A 49 -10.24 -15.65 2.25
C LYS A 49 -9.47 -15.14 1.01
N PRO A 50 -9.72 -15.68 -0.19
CA PRO A 50 -9.03 -15.18 -1.37
C PRO A 50 -9.35 -13.69 -1.58
N LEU A 51 -8.30 -12.89 -1.80
CA LEU A 51 -8.47 -11.55 -2.34
C LEU A 51 -9.19 -11.63 -3.70
N PRO A 52 -9.95 -10.60 -4.09
CA PRO A 52 -10.52 -10.53 -5.42
C PRO A 52 -9.45 -10.58 -6.51
N ASP A 53 -9.86 -10.96 -7.72
CA ASP A 53 -9.04 -10.71 -8.90
C ASP A 53 -9.04 -9.22 -9.21
N PHE A 54 -7.85 -8.61 -9.18
CA PHE A 54 -7.63 -7.20 -9.48
C PHE A 54 -7.27 -6.93 -10.94
N SER A 55 -7.30 -7.93 -11.84
CA SER A 55 -6.95 -7.77 -13.26
C SER A 55 -7.72 -6.65 -14.00
N GLY A 56 -8.96 -6.38 -13.59
CA GLY A 56 -9.80 -5.29 -14.09
C GLY A 56 -9.70 -3.98 -13.30
N TYR A 57 -8.68 -3.80 -12.47
CA TYR A 57 -8.54 -2.63 -11.60
C TYR A 57 -7.36 -1.74 -12.02
N GLU A 58 -7.41 -0.50 -11.56
CA GLU A 58 -6.34 0.47 -11.70
C GLU A 58 -6.20 1.32 -10.43
N TRP A 59 -4.97 1.70 -10.16
CA TRP A 59 -4.62 2.66 -9.13
C TRP A 59 -4.78 4.08 -9.65
N ASP A 60 -5.37 4.94 -8.85
CA ASP A 60 -5.29 6.39 -8.98
C ASP A 60 -4.44 6.97 -7.85
N ILE A 61 -3.53 7.87 -8.19
CA ILE A 61 -2.95 8.84 -7.26
C ILE A 61 -3.53 10.20 -7.62
N LEU A 62 -4.20 10.83 -6.67
CA LEU A 62 -4.92 12.09 -6.84
C LEU A 62 -4.27 13.12 -5.94
N VAL A 63 -3.77 14.22 -6.51
CA VAL A 63 -3.39 15.39 -5.72
C VAL A 63 -4.58 16.32 -5.67
N VAL A 64 -4.97 16.72 -4.45
CA VAL A 64 -6.23 17.38 -4.17
C VAL A 64 -6.04 18.66 -3.35
N GLY A 65 -6.91 19.62 -3.60
CA GLY A 65 -7.00 20.87 -2.84
C GLY A 65 -5.78 21.78 -2.98
N GLU A 66 -5.86 22.93 -2.29
CA GLU A 66 -4.83 23.98 -2.35
C GLU A 66 -3.48 23.53 -1.74
N PHE A 67 -3.54 22.68 -0.71
CA PHE A 67 -2.34 22.17 -0.03
C PHE A 67 -1.65 21.02 -0.75
N GLY A 68 -2.20 20.54 -1.88
CA GLY A 68 -1.58 19.48 -2.68
C GLY A 68 -1.47 18.15 -1.95
N LEU A 69 -2.49 17.82 -1.16
CA LEU A 69 -2.61 16.57 -0.43
C LEU A 69 -2.90 15.41 -1.37
N ILE A 70 -2.59 14.17 -0.97
CA ILE A 70 -2.72 13.00 -1.85
C ILE A 70 -3.77 12.04 -1.33
N HIS A 71 -4.69 11.64 -2.21
CA HIS A 71 -5.46 10.42 -2.04
C HIS A 71 -4.97 9.34 -3.02
N VAL A 72 -5.06 8.09 -2.57
CA VAL A 72 -4.82 6.92 -3.40
C VAL A 72 -6.08 6.06 -3.40
N GLN A 73 -6.47 5.53 -4.56
CA GLN A 73 -7.54 4.53 -4.63
C GLN A 73 -7.21 3.44 -5.64
N LEU A 74 -7.71 2.23 -5.40
CA LEU A 74 -7.77 1.12 -6.34
C LEU A 74 -9.23 0.96 -6.77
N ARG A 75 -9.53 1.15 -8.05
CA ARG A 75 -10.90 1.11 -8.59
C ARG A 75 -10.98 0.24 -9.82
N ARG A 76 -12.17 -0.14 -10.26
CA ARG A 76 -12.29 -0.77 -11.58
C ARG A 76 -11.99 0.24 -12.68
N TRP A 77 -11.32 -0.19 -13.73
CA TRP A 77 -10.91 0.66 -14.85
C TRP A 77 -12.08 1.29 -15.65
N ASP A 78 -13.24 0.62 -15.65
CA ASP A 78 -14.47 1.06 -16.31
C ASP A 78 -15.33 2.02 -15.46
N GLU A 79 -14.98 2.20 -14.19
CA GLU A 79 -15.61 3.17 -13.30
C GLU A 79 -14.97 4.56 -13.46
N SER A 80 -15.57 5.59 -12.84
CA SER A 80 -15.00 6.94 -12.85
C SER A 80 -15.28 7.63 -11.53
N GLY A 81 -14.43 8.59 -11.17
CA GLY A 81 -14.58 9.35 -9.93
C GLY A 81 -13.95 8.68 -8.71
N TRP A 82 -14.35 9.17 -7.54
CA TRP A 82 -13.98 8.64 -6.24
C TRP A 82 -14.95 7.55 -5.81
N GLY A 83 -14.42 6.52 -5.18
CA GLY A 83 -15.21 5.35 -4.80
C GLY A 83 -14.57 4.03 -5.17
N GLY A 84 -13.24 4.02 -5.35
CA GLY A 84 -12.49 2.78 -5.55
C GLY A 84 -12.77 1.75 -4.47
N TYR A 85 -12.60 0.49 -4.87
CA TYR A 85 -12.74 -0.69 -4.04
C TYR A 85 -11.86 -0.63 -2.78
N LEU A 86 -10.65 -0.09 -2.91
CA LEU A 86 -9.81 0.30 -1.78
C LEU A 86 -9.40 1.76 -1.94
N ARG A 87 -9.26 2.50 -0.85
CA ARG A 87 -8.86 3.90 -0.90
C ARG A 87 -8.28 4.40 0.42
N THR A 88 -7.55 5.50 0.35
CA THR A 88 -7.15 6.27 1.52
C THR A 88 -8.33 7.14 1.95
N GLU A 89 -8.87 6.89 3.15
CA GLU A 89 -9.87 7.72 3.80
C GLU A 89 -9.25 9.06 4.23
N ASN A 90 -8.00 9.04 4.71
CA ASN A 90 -7.25 10.26 5.03
C ASN A 90 -6.22 10.58 3.94
N PRO A 91 -6.06 11.85 3.54
CA PRO A 91 -5.03 12.23 2.60
C PRO A 91 -3.61 12.13 3.19
N LEU A 92 -2.63 11.86 2.34
CA LEU A 92 -1.20 11.90 2.67
C LEU A 92 -0.57 13.24 2.29
N ASP A 93 0.47 13.62 3.03
CA ASP A 93 1.38 14.68 2.60
C ASP A 93 2.19 14.26 1.36
N ARG A 94 2.41 15.23 0.46
CA ARG A 94 3.17 15.03 -0.78
C ARG A 94 4.61 14.60 -0.57
N ASP A 95 5.24 15.13 0.46
CA ASP A 95 6.66 14.93 0.73
C ASP A 95 6.91 13.86 1.79
N LEU A 96 5.91 13.02 2.06
CA LEU A 96 6.02 11.92 3.01
C LEU A 96 7.10 10.92 2.54
N PRO A 97 8.04 10.51 3.42
CA PRO A 97 9.09 9.60 2.99
C PRO A 97 8.53 8.22 2.63
N THR A 98 9.23 7.51 1.74
CA THR A 98 8.71 6.28 1.11
C THR A 98 8.24 5.23 2.11
N ALA A 99 8.96 5.01 3.21
CA ALA A 99 8.57 4.03 4.21
C ALA A 99 7.25 4.40 4.90
N GLN A 100 7.08 5.66 5.27
CA GLN A 100 5.84 6.18 5.86
C GLN A 100 4.68 6.14 4.87
N ALA A 101 4.90 6.53 3.61
CA ALA A 101 3.89 6.43 2.56
C ALA A 101 3.46 4.97 2.30
N THR A 102 4.42 4.05 2.32
CA THR A 102 4.15 2.61 2.15
C THR A 102 3.37 2.05 3.32
N ALA A 103 3.79 2.32 4.56
CA ALA A 103 3.10 1.85 5.75
C ALA A 103 1.70 2.44 5.87
N PHE A 104 1.52 3.74 5.62
CA PHE A 104 0.21 4.40 5.64
C PHE A 104 -0.73 3.79 4.60
N LEU A 105 -0.27 3.68 3.34
CA LEU A 105 -1.11 3.13 2.27
C LEU A 105 -1.51 1.69 2.60
N ALA A 106 -0.57 0.88 3.08
CA ALA A 106 -0.85 -0.50 3.47
C ALA A 106 -1.85 -0.60 4.64
N ASP A 107 -1.78 0.31 5.61
CA ASP A 107 -2.70 0.36 6.77
C ASP A 107 -4.12 0.74 6.34
N GLU A 108 -4.28 1.81 5.54
CA GLU A 108 -5.60 2.25 5.06
C GLU A 108 -6.28 1.17 4.21
N LEU A 109 -5.54 0.56 3.27
CA LEU A 109 -6.08 -0.48 2.40
C LEU A 109 -6.41 -1.76 3.17
N GLN A 110 -5.63 -2.09 4.20
CA GLN A 110 -5.98 -3.16 5.13
C GLN A 110 -7.25 -2.83 5.91
N GLY A 111 -7.39 -1.60 6.39
CA GLY A 111 -8.60 -1.11 7.05
C GLY A 111 -9.84 -1.29 6.16
N ASP A 112 -9.73 -0.96 4.88
CA ASP A 112 -10.79 -1.18 3.90
C ASP A 112 -11.11 -2.67 3.70
N LEU A 113 -10.08 -3.50 3.49
CA LEU A 113 -10.29 -4.94 3.31
C LEU A 113 -10.96 -5.58 4.52
N THR A 114 -10.50 -5.24 5.72
CA THR A 114 -10.99 -5.83 6.98
C THR A 114 -12.34 -5.27 7.39
N GLY A 115 -12.52 -3.94 7.34
CA GLY A 115 -13.71 -3.25 7.83
C GLY A 115 -14.85 -3.19 6.81
N ASN A 116 -14.54 -2.93 5.53
CA ASN A 116 -15.55 -2.74 4.49
C ASN A 116 -15.85 -4.04 3.73
N VAL A 117 -14.81 -4.81 3.41
CA VAL A 117 -14.94 -6.02 2.58
C VAL A 117 -14.91 -7.34 3.38
N TRP A 118 -14.66 -7.27 4.69
CA TRP A 118 -14.65 -8.43 5.59
C TRP A 118 -13.61 -9.51 5.18
N ILE A 119 -12.47 -9.07 4.66
CA ILE A 119 -11.31 -9.88 4.31
C ILE A 119 -10.20 -9.62 5.32
N ASP A 120 -9.83 -10.67 6.07
CA ASP A 120 -8.72 -10.63 7.04
C ASP A 120 -7.36 -10.70 6.31
N TRP A 121 -6.94 -9.61 5.69
CA TRP A 121 -5.67 -9.51 4.97
C TRP A 121 -4.86 -8.29 5.40
N PRO A 122 -3.51 -8.38 5.49
CA PRO A 122 -2.77 -9.64 5.57
C PRO A 122 -2.85 -10.20 7.00
N SER A 123 -2.96 -11.51 7.15
CA SER A 123 -3.09 -12.15 8.47
C SER A 123 -2.11 -13.31 8.63
N ALA A 124 -1.49 -13.48 9.79
CA ALA A 124 -0.66 -14.64 10.12
C ALA A 124 -1.41 -15.54 11.11
N GLY A 125 -1.99 -16.63 10.62
CA GLY A 125 -2.91 -17.45 11.41
C GLY A 125 -4.15 -16.67 11.83
N TRP A 126 -4.31 -16.39 13.12
CA TRP A 126 -5.45 -15.64 13.66
C TRP A 126 -5.20 -14.13 13.81
N ASP A 127 -3.96 -13.68 13.66
CA ASP A 127 -3.60 -12.29 13.88
C ASP A 127 -3.61 -11.52 12.56
N ILE A 128 -4.49 -10.53 12.43
CA ILE A 128 -4.38 -9.50 11.39
C ILE A 128 -3.08 -8.73 11.68
N LEU A 129 -2.24 -8.63 10.65
CA LEU A 129 -0.97 -7.91 10.74
C LEU A 129 -1.25 -6.41 10.75
N ARG A 130 -0.29 -5.61 11.18
CA ARG A 130 -0.37 -4.15 11.16
C ARG A 130 0.78 -3.61 10.32
N ALA A 131 0.49 -2.63 9.46
CA ALA A 131 1.53 -1.92 8.74
C ALA A 131 2.17 -0.89 9.67
N THR A 132 3.49 -0.82 9.70
CA THR A 132 4.22 0.18 10.49
C THR A 132 5.61 0.44 9.91
N VAL A 133 6.32 1.39 10.50
CA VAL A 133 7.73 1.67 10.17
C VAL A 133 8.60 1.31 11.36
N VAL A 134 9.56 0.42 11.14
CA VAL A 134 10.60 0.05 12.12
C VAL A 134 11.95 0.34 11.48
N ASP A 135 12.77 1.15 12.16
CA ASP A 135 14.12 1.54 11.70
C ASP A 135 14.16 2.03 10.24
N GLY A 136 13.18 2.88 9.88
CA GLY A 136 13.07 3.45 8.52
C GLY A 136 12.56 2.47 7.46
N THR A 137 12.14 1.27 7.83
CA THR A 137 11.62 0.25 6.92
C THR A 137 10.13 0.02 7.14
N ALA A 138 9.35 0.04 6.07
CA ALA A 138 7.93 -0.30 6.12
C ALA A 138 7.76 -1.83 6.26
N VAL A 139 7.08 -2.26 7.31
CA VAL A 139 6.97 -3.68 7.70
C VAL A 139 5.56 -4.06 8.12
N TRP A 140 5.24 -5.34 7.96
CA TRP A 140 4.12 -6.00 8.61
C TRP A 140 4.56 -6.56 9.95
N VAL A 141 3.84 -6.22 11.02
CA VAL A 141 4.06 -6.76 12.37
C VAL A 141 2.80 -7.47 12.86
N ARG A 142 2.93 -8.41 13.80
CA ARG A 142 1.75 -8.91 14.52
C ARG A 142 1.25 -7.83 15.46
N THR A 143 -0.05 -7.64 15.55
CA THR A 143 -0.65 -6.67 16.49
C THR A 143 -0.23 -6.92 17.94
N ARG A 144 -0.07 -8.18 18.33
CA ARG A 144 0.36 -8.59 19.68
C ARG A 144 1.87 -8.59 19.89
N ASP A 145 2.65 -8.44 18.82
CA ASP A 145 4.11 -8.46 18.86
C ASP A 145 4.68 -7.43 17.87
N PRO A 146 4.54 -6.13 18.18
CA PRO A 146 4.93 -5.04 17.29
C PRO A 146 6.45 -4.89 17.15
N HIS A 147 7.23 -5.54 18.02
CA HIS A 147 8.68 -5.43 18.05
C HIS A 147 9.40 -6.43 17.15
N HIS A 148 8.68 -7.42 16.62
CA HIS A 148 9.23 -8.42 15.72
C HIS A 148 8.54 -8.34 14.35
N PRO A 149 9.11 -7.57 13.41
CA PRO A 149 8.63 -7.50 12.04
C PRO A 149 8.58 -8.88 11.40
N LEU A 150 7.44 -9.22 10.82
CA LEU A 150 7.22 -10.48 10.12
C LEU A 150 7.80 -10.44 8.71
N ALA A 151 7.54 -9.35 7.98
CA ALA A 151 8.01 -9.13 6.61
C ALA A 151 8.11 -7.63 6.29
N ARG A 152 8.92 -7.25 5.30
CA ARG A 152 8.78 -5.95 4.65
C ARG A 152 7.46 -5.89 3.89
N ILE A 153 6.88 -4.70 3.83
CA ILE A 153 5.78 -4.44 2.91
C ILE A 153 6.32 -4.51 1.47
N GLY A 154 5.63 -5.27 0.62
CA GLY A 154 6.01 -5.64 -0.73
C GLY A 154 6.82 -6.93 -0.86
N HIS A 155 7.04 -7.63 0.26
CA HIS A 155 7.81 -8.86 0.32
C HIS A 155 7.11 -9.97 1.10
N LEU A 156 5.80 -9.86 1.33
CA LEU A 156 5.04 -10.79 2.17
C LEU A 156 5.11 -12.26 1.70
N CYS A 157 5.21 -12.50 0.39
CA CYS A 157 5.41 -13.83 -0.19
C CYS A 157 6.82 -14.39 0.00
N THR A 158 7.81 -13.51 0.10
CA THR A 158 9.23 -13.84 -0.08
C THR A 158 10.03 -13.79 1.22
N ASP A 159 9.65 -12.90 2.14
CA ASP A 159 10.27 -12.76 3.46
C ASP A 159 9.61 -13.78 4.42
N ARG A 160 9.83 -15.08 4.18
CA ARG A 160 9.34 -16.17 5.07
C ARG A 160 10.25 -16.49 6.26
N ARG A 161 11.25 -15.65 6.52
CA ARG A 161 12.30 -15.90 7.52
C ARG A 161 12.77 -14.58 8.11
N THR A 162 12.48 -14.32 9.38
CA THR A 162 13.14 -13.25 10.13
C THR A 162 14.64 -13.54 10.24
N SER A 163 15.43 -12.63 9.69
CA SER A 163 16.55 -11.99 10.38
C SER A 163 16.83 -10.68 9.65
N TRP A 164 16.28 -9.56 10.14
CA TRP A 164 16.80 -8.26 9.72
C TRP A 164 18.22 -8.17 10.31
N GLY A 165 19.24 -8.23 9.44
CA GLY A 165 20.65 -8.31 9.84
C GLY A 165 21.10 -7.13 10.72
N PRO A 166 22.25 -7.27 11.40
CA PRO A 166 22.57 -6.58 12.65
C PRO A 166 22.65 -5.05 12.48
N ALA A 167 22.36 -4.32 13.56
CA ALA A 167 22.51 -2.86 13.64
C ALA A 167 23.98 -2.40 13.70
N ASP A 168 24.93 -3.28 13.41
CA ASP A 168 26.33 -3.13 13.75
C ASP A 168 27.17 -3.71 12.60
N GLY A 169 27.77 -2.85 11.77
CA GLY A 169 28.50 -3.27 10.59
C GLY A 169 29.77 -4.10 10.85
N SER A 170 29.90 -5.21 10.10
CA SER A 170 31.11 -6.01 9.73
C SER A 170 31.23 -7.40 10.37
N PRO A 171 31.98 -8.36 9.74
CA PRO A 171 32.06 -8.74 8.31
C PRO A 171 31.96 -10.29 8.11
N GLY A 172 32.00 -10.77 6.86
CA GLY A 172 31.73 -12.17 6.46
C GLY A 172 32.76 -13.26 6.85
N GLY A 173 32.41 -14.49 6.46
CA GLY A 173 33.14 -15.76 6.68
C GLY A 173 32.26 -16.72 7.51
N GLU A 174 32.04 -17.98 7.16
CA GLU A 174 32.80 -18.94 6.34
C GLU A 174 32.02 -19.48 5.11
#